data_AF-A0A7V3VJF6-F1
#
_entry.id   AF-A0A7V3VJF6-F1
#
_cell.length_a   1.000
_cell.length_b   1.000
_cell.length_c   1.000
_cell.angle_alpha   90.00
_cell.angle_beta   90.00
_cell.angle_gamma   90.00
#
_symmetry.space_group_name_H-M   'P 1'
#
loop_
_entity.id
_entity.type
_entity.pdbx_description
1 polymer ?
#
loop_
_entity_poly.entity_id
_entity_poly.type
_entity_poly.pdbx_seq_one_letter_code
_entity_poly.pdbx_strand_id
1 'polypeptide(L)'
;MGIVKPEMPCVFVCACCYREERDRDTALRALEEQFGRFADRSDPFPFTHTDYYASEMGSPLYKLLVAFEDLIPPGFLPELKLMTNATESALSNGGSRRVNLDPGYLCASRFVLASTKDSPHRLYLGQGIYGELTLVYQKGAFTPLSWTYPDYREAPTVDFLTRLRGWYLQRLDSLLKVGA
;
A
#
# COMPACT_ATOMS: atom_id res chain seq x y z
N MET A 1 -11.59 1.09 33.17
CA MET A 1 -12.22 1.21 31.83
C MET A 1 -11.29 2.02 30.96
N GLY A 2 -10.96 1.55 29.75
CA GLY A 2 -10.07 2.28 28.85
C GLY A 2 -10.73 3.55 28.31
N ILE A 3 -9.97 4.63 28.18
CA ILE A 3 -10.44 5.88 27.56
C ILE A 3 -10.21 5.75 26.05
N VAL A 4 -11.27 5.84 25.26
CA VAL A 4 -11.19 5.86 23.80
C VAL A 4 -10.46 7.13 23.38
N LYS A 5 -9.45 6.98 22.52
CA LYS A 5 -8.71 8.10 21.94
C LYS A 5 -8.99 8.17 20.44
N PRO A 6 -8.96 9.37 19.84
CA PRO A 6 -8.97 9.51 18.40
C PRO A 6 -7.85 8.69 17.75
N GLU A 7 -8.13 8.09 16.60
CA GLU A 7 -7.13 7.37 15.83
C GLU A 7 -6.14 8.36 15.20
N MET A 8 -4.85 8.03 15.27
CA MET A 8 -3.83 8.80 14.57
C MET A 8 -3.92 8.52 13.07
N PRO A 9 -3.96 9.55 12.21
CA PRO A 9 -4.02 9.34 10.78
C PRO A 9 -2.71 8.75 10.26
N CYS A 10 -2.78 8.00 9.16
CA CYS A 10 -1.72 7.20 8.58
C CYS A 10 -1.46 7.62 7.13
N VAL A 11 -0.29 7.28 6.58
CA VAL A 11 0.01 7.52 5.17
C VAL A 11 -0.63 6.43 4.33
N PHE A 12 -1.41 6.80 3.31
CA PHE A 12 -1.84 5.85 2.29
C PHE A 12 -0.65 5.49 1.39
N VAL A 13 -0.43 4.20 1.20
CA VAL A 13 0.58 3.67 0.27
C VAL A 13 -0.11 2.67 -0.65
N CYS A 14 0.19 2.71 -1.94
CA CYS A 14 -0.29 1.72 -2.90
C CYS A 14 0.90 1.15 -3.67
N ALA A 15 1.03 -0.17 -3.69
CA ALA A 15 1.97 -0.83 -4.58
C ALA A 15 1.29 -1.13 -5.92
N CYS A 16 1.94 -0.80 -7.02
CA CYS A 16 1.48 -1.07 -8.38
C CYS A 16 2.42 -2.08 -9.03
N CYS A 17 1.92 -3.28 -9.28
CA CYS A 17 2.58 -4.29 -10.10
C CYS A 17 2.05 -4.21 -11.52
N TYR A 18 2.94 -4.18 -12.50
CA TYR A 18 2.60 -3.93 -13.90
C TYR A 18 3.62 -4.59 -14.84
N ARG A 19 3.23 -4.74 -16.11
CA ARG A 19 4.14 -5.10 -17.20
C ARG A 19 4.44 -3.90 -18.07
N GLU A 20 3.39 -3.31 -18.62
CA GLU A 20 3.49 -2.22 -19.59
C GLU A 20 3.48 -0.88 -18.87
N GLU A 21 4.46 -0.03 -19.18
CA GLU A 21 4.60 1.30 -18.59
C GLU A 21 3.36 2.18 -18.78
N ARG A 22 2.69 2.07 -19.94
CA ARG A 22 1.44 2.81 -20.22
C ARG A 22 0.31 2.46 -19.23
N ASP A 23 0.23 1.19 -18.81
CA ASP A 23 -0.84 0.72 -17.94
C ASP A 23 -0.54 1.17 -16.50
N ARG A 24 0.74 1.15 -16.09
CA ARG A 24 1.23 1.84 -14.87
C ARG A 24 0.85 3.31 -14.88
N ASP A 25 1.19 4.06 -15.93
CA ASP A 25 0.97 5.51 -15.99
C ASP A 25 -0.51 5.87 -15.97
N THR A 26 -1.36 5.01 -16.54
CA THR A 26 -2.80 5.19 -16.48
C THR A 26 -3.33 4.90 -15.07
N ALA A 27 -2.85 3.83 -14.43
CA ALA A 27 -3.21 3.50 -13.05
C ALA A 27 -2.78 4.58 -12.06
N LEU A 28 -1.54 5.08 -12.16
CA LEU A 28 -1.04 6.13 -11.27
C LEU A 28 -1.80 7.45 -11.46
N ARG A 29 -2.16 7.82 -12.69
CA ARG A 29 -3.02 8.99 -12.91
C ARG A 29 -4.39 8.83 -12.27
N ALA A 30 -5.03 7.68 -12.44
CA ALA A 30 -6.32 7.40 -11.80
C ALA A 30 -6.23 7.44 -10.27
N LEU A 31 -5.13 6.93 -9.70
CA LEU A 31 -4.88 7.01 -8.27
C LEU A 31 -4.67 8.46 -7.80
N GLU A 32 -3.87 9.26 -8.52
CA GLU A 32 -3.65 10.67 -8.16
C GLU A 32 -4.94 11.51 -8.26
N GLU A 33 -5.77 11.26 -9.27
CA GLU A 33 -7.08 11.89 -9.42
C GLU A 33 -8.05 11.54 -8.27
N GLN A 34 -8.00 10.29 -7.77
CA GLN A 34 -8.89 9.81 -6.71
C GLN A 34 -8.43 10.20 -5.30
N PHE A 35 -7.12 10.18 -5.05
CA PHE A 35 -6.56 10.25 -3.70
C PHE A 35 -5.66 11.47 -3.47
N GLY A 36 -5.48 12.31 -4.49
CA GLY A 36 -4.65 13.49 -4.42
C GLY A 36 -3.18 13.21 -4.77
N ARG A 37 -2.34 14.21 -4.52
CA ARG A 37 -0.94 14.21 -4.94
C ARG A 37 -0.12 13.13 -4.25
N PHE A 38 0.87 12.62 -4.98
CA PHE A 38 1.89 11.77 -4.40
C PHE A 38 2.87 12.58 -3.54
N ALA A 39 3.10 12.13 -2.31
CA ALA A 39 4.18 12.61 -1.45
C ALA A 39 5.54 12.03 -1.88
N ASP A 40 5.55 10.78 -2.34
CA ASP A 40 6.77 10.04 -2.66
C ASP A 40 6.47 8.82 -3.55
N ARG A 41 7.51 8.33 -4.22
CA ARG A 41 7.48 7.10 -5.01
C ARG A 41 8.80 6.35 -4.89
N SER A 42 8.74 5.03 -4.92
CA SER A 42 9.95 4.21 -5.06
C SER A 42 10.43 4.23 -6.51
N ASP A 43 11.69 3.85 -6.72
CA ASP A 43 12.11 3.38 -8.05
C ASP A 43 11.36 2.07 -8.38
N PRO A 44 11.06 1.80 -9.66
CA PRO A 44 10.55 0.49 -10.06
C PRO A 44 11.59 -0.61 -9.84
N PHE A 45 11.15 -1.78 -9.40
CA PHE A 45 12.00 -2.95 -9.21
C PHE A 45 11.34 -4.22 -9.82
N PRO A 46 12.14 -5.22 -10.23
CA PRO A 46 11.61 -6.46 -10.79
C PRO A 46 10.71 -7.20 -9.80
N PHE A 47 9.54 -7.65 -10.25
CA PHE A 47 8.63 -8.48 -9.46
C PHE A 47 8.74 -9.94 -9.91
N THR A 48 9.52 -10.75 -9.19
CA THR A 48 9.94 -12.09 -9.62
C THR A 48 9.52 -13.23 -8.70
N HIS A 49 8.81 -12.92 -7.60
CA HIS A 49 8.53 -13.89 -6.52
C HIS A 49 7.34 -14.81 -6.78
N THR A 50 6.59 -14.59 -7.86
CA THR A 50 5.46 -15.44 -8.21
C THR A 50 5.12 -15.35 -9.69
N ASP A 51 4.79 -16.49 -10.30
CA ASP A 51 4.20 -16.57 -11.64
C ASP A 51 2.68 -16.36 -11.64
N TYR A 52 2.08 -16.10 -10.47
CA TYR A 52 0.62 -15.97 -10.31
C TYR A 52 -0.02 -14.99 -11.29
N TYR A 53 0.66 -13.88 -11.57
CA TYR A 53 0.19 -12.85 -12.49
C TYR A 53 0.68 -13.04 -13.93
N ALA A 54 1.66 -13.91 -14.17
CA ALA A 54 2.28 -14.08 -15.48
C ALA A 54 1.31 -14.65 -16.53
N SER A 55 0.33 -15.45 -16.10
CA SER A 55 -0.73 -15.99 -16.97
C SER A 55 -1.69 -14.92 -17.48
N GLU A 56 -1.95 -13.86 -16.70
CA GLU A 56 -2.88 -12.78 -17.05
C GLU A 56 -2.16 -11.57 -17.67
N MET A 57 -1.04 -11.15 -17.10
CA MET A 57 -0.31 -9.93 -17.47
C MET A 57 0.89 -10.20 -18.39
N GLY A 58 1.38 -11.45 -18.44
CA GLY A 58 2.66 -11.80 -19.04
C GLY A 58 3.86 -11.44 -18.16
N SER A 59 5.06 -11.52 -18.74
CA SER A 59 6.35 -11.31 -18.07
C SER A 59 7.29 -10.54 -19.02
N PRO A 60 8.26 -9.75 -18.53
CA PRO A 60 8.59 -9.47 -17.13
C PRO A 60 7.58 -8.57 -16.42
N LEU A 61 7.51 -8.68 -15.09
CA LEU A 61 6.72 -7.81 -14.22
C LEU A 61 7.63 -6.90 -13.39
N TYR A 62 7.13 -5.70 -13.12
CA TYR A 62 7.76 -4.70 -12.28
C TYR A 62 6.79 -4.26 -11.19
N LYS A 63 7.33 -3.82 -10.06
CA LYS A 63 6.58 -3.22 -8.98
C LYS A 63 7.16 -1.85 -8.63
N LEU A 64 6.29 -0.93 -8.24
CA LEU A 64 6.68 0.31 -7.57
C LEU A 64 5.68 0.62 -6.45
N LEU A 65 6.10 1.43 -5.48
CA LEU A 65 5.23 1.93 -4.43
C LEU A 65 5.04 3.44 -4.59
N VAL A 66 3.81 3.91 -4.36
CA VAL A 66 3.49 5.33 -4.25
C VAL A 66 2.86 5.62 -2.90
N ALA A 67 3.14 6.81 -2.36
CA ALA A 67 2.55 7.32 -1.14
C ALA A 67 1.91 8.68 -1.38
N PHE A 68 0.82 8.98 -0.67
CA PHE A 68 0.01 10.18 -0.88
C PHE A 68 0.26 11.24 0.20
N GLU A 69 0.09 12.52 -0.17
CA GLU A 69 0.29 13.66 0.74
C GLU A 69 -0.76 13.72 1.86
N ASP A 70 -2.01 13.39 1.53
CA ASP A 70 -3.12 13.41 2.46
C ASP A 70 -3.09 12.17 3.37
N LEU A 71 -3.15 12.42 4.67
CA LEU A 71 -3.22 11.34 5.66
C LEU A 71 -4.66 10.86 5.80
N ILE A 72 -4.82 9.56 6.02
CA ILE A 72 -6.11 8.89 6.10
C ILE A 72 -6.33 8.28 7.49
N PRO A 73 -7.57 8.14 7.97
CA PRO A 73 -7.83 7.29 9.11
C PRO A 73 -7.53 5.82 8.75
N PRO A 74 -6.89 5.03 9.63
CA PRO A 74 -6.54 3.64 9.32
C PRO A 74 -7.76 2.76 9.05
N GLY A 75 -8.93 3.12 9.61
CA GLY A 75 -10.21 2.47 9.33
C GLY A 75 -10.70 2.60 7.88
N PHE A 76 -10.11 3.48 7.06
CA PHE A 76 -10.48 3.66 5.64
C PHE A 76 -9.85 2.62 4.70
N LEU A 77 -9.06 1.70 5.24
CA LEU A 77 -8.34 0.70 4.45
C LEU A 77 -9.27 -0.22 3.61
N PRO A 78 -10.44 -0.67 4.09
CA PRO A 78 -11.42 -1.40 3.26
C PRO A 78 -11.86 -0.61 2.03
N GLU A 79 -12.20 0.67 2.20
CA GLU A 79 -12.65 1.56 1.13
C GLU A 79 -11.55 1.74 0.08
N LEU A 80 -10.30 1.96 0.51
CA LEU A 80 -9.15 2.00 -0.40
C LEU A 80 -9.03 0.72 -1.23
N LYS A 81 -9.27 -0.46 -0.64
CA LYS A 81 -9.23 -1.72 -1.39
C LYS A 81 -10.34 -1.82 -2.42
N LEU A 82 -11.55 -1.38 -2.09
CA LEU A 82 -12.64 -1.36 -3.06
C LEU A 82 -12.38 -0.39 -4.22
N MET A 83 -11.88 0.81 -3.93
CA MET A 83 -11.55 1.83 -4.94
C MET A 83 -10.41 1.39 -5.87
N THR A 84 -9.35 0.80 -5.31
CA THR A 84 -8.23 0.27 -6.11
C THR A 84 -8.66 -0.94 -6.94
N ASN A 85 -9.48 -1.86 -6.41
CA ASN A 85 -10.05 -2.95 -7.19
C ASN A 85 -10.91 -2.45 -8.36
N ALA A 86 -11.70 -1.39 -8.14
CA ALA A 86 -12.49 -0.76 -9.21
C ALA A 86 -11.59 -0.18 -10.31
N THR A 87 -10.46 0.43 -9.91
CA THR A 87 -9.46 0.95 -10.85
C THR A 87 -8.79 -0.16 -11.66
N GLU A 88 -8.38 -1.27 -11.01
CA GLU A 88 -7.88 -2.46 -11.70
C GLU A 88 -8.88 -3.01 -12.72
N SER A 89 -10.16 -3.10 -12.32
CA SER A 89 -11.24 -3.61 -13.16
C SER A 89 -11.47 -2.72 -14.39
N ALA A 90 -11.47 -1.40 -14.23
CA ALA A 90 -11.63 -0.45 -15.32
C ALA A 90 -10.48 -0.50 -16.34
N LEU A 91 -9.27 -0.88 -15.90
CA LEU A 91 -8.09 -1.05 -16.77
C LEU A 91 -7.99 -2.45 -17.38
N SER A 92 -8.75 -3.41 -16.86
CA SER A 92 -8.75 -4.78 -17.37
C SER A 92 -9.23 -4.83 -18.82
N ASN A 93 -8.74 -5.82 -19.59
CA ASN A 93 -9.18 -6.05 -20.95
C ASN A 93 -9.65 -7.50 -21.10
N GLY A 94 -10.94 -7.69 -21.41
CA GLY A 94 -11.52 -9.02 -21.54
C GLY A 94 -11.38 -9.87 -20.27
N GLY A 95 -11.36 -9.24 -19.08
CA GLY A 95 -11.20 -9.91 -17.79
C GLY A 95 -9.76 -10.22 -17.38
N SER A 96 -8.76 -9.94 -18.23
CA SER A 96 -7.35 -10.07 -17.87
C SER A 96 -6.85 -8.78 -17.22
N ARG A 97 -6.20 -8.89 -16.05
CA ARG A 97 -5.58 -7.75 -15.37
C ARG A 97 -4.44 -7.17 -16.20
N ARG A 98 -4.27 -5.85 -16.13
CA ARG A 98 -3.11 -5.14 -16.67
C ARG A 98 -2.17 -4.59 -15.61
N VAL A 99 -2.72 -4.35 -14.43
CA VAL A 99 -2.02 -3.94 -13.22
C VAL A 99 -2.63 -4.66 -12.01
N ASN A 100 -1.85 -4.78 -10.94
CA ASN A 100 -2.33 -5.16 -9.62
C ASN A 100 -1.95 -4.06 -8.62
N LEU A 101 -2.96 -3.54 -7.92
CA LEU A 101 -2.91 -2.47 -6.95
C LEU A 101 -3.13 -3.03 -5.54
N ASP A 102 -2.08 -2.96 -4.73
CA ASP A 102 -2.09 -3.40 -3.33
C ASP A 102 -2.11 -2.15 -2.43
N PRO A 103 -3.28 -1.66 -1.99
CA PRO A 103 -3.34 -0.58 -1.03
C PRO A 103 -2.98 -1.05 0.38
N GLY A 104 -2.31 -0.17 1.09
CA GLY A 104 -1.94 -0.32 2.49
C GLY A 104 -1.82 1.04 3.18
N TYR A 105 -1.52 1.02 4.47
CA TYR A 105 -1.15 2.22 5.17
C TYR A 105 0.16 2.03 5.93
N LEU A 106 0.90 3.13 6.06
CA LEU A 106 2.03 3.25 6.95
C LEU A 106 1.66 4.13 8.14
N CYS A 107 1.98 3.64 9.33
CA CYS A 107 1.98 4.46 10.55
C CYS A 107 3.32 4.32 11.29
N ALA A 108 3.42 4.95 12.46
CA ALA A 108 4.70 5.08 13.17
C ALA A 108 5.33 3.72 13.55
N SER A 109 4.54 2.66 13.70
CA SER A 109 4.99 1.35 14.21
C SER A 109 4.84 0.20 13.23
N ARG A 110 4.15 0.37 12.10
CA ARG A 110 3.78 -0.74 11.21
C ARG A 110 3.39 -0.30 9.82
N PHE A 111 3.48 -1.26 8.91
CA PHE A 111 2.90 -1.21 7.58
C PHE A 111 1.86 -2.33 7.44
N VAL A 112 0.69 -2.00 6.92
CA VAL A 112 -0.46 -2.91 6.81
C VAL A 112 -0.99 -2.89 5.38
N LEU A 113 -1.24 -4.06 4.79
CA LEU A 113 -1.86 -4.21 3.47
C LEU A 113 -3.32 -4.65 3.59
N ALA A 114 -4.14 -4.26 2.61
CA ALA A 114 -5.48 -4.77 2.45
C ALA A 114 -5.51 -5.99 1.53
N SER A 115 -6.35 -6.97 1.84
CA SER A 115 -6.58 -8.14 0.98
C SER A 115 -8.06 -8.53 0.97
N THR A 116 -8.50 -9.07 -0.16
CA THR A 116 -9.81 -9.77 -0.27
C THR A 116 -9.70 -11.25 0.10
N LYS A 117 -8.49 -11.77 0.29
CA LYS A 117 -8.23 -13.18 0.60
C LYS A 117 -8.05 -13.34 2.12
N ASP A 118 -8.83 -14.21 2.72
CA ASP A 118 -8.66 -14.57 4.14
C ASP A 118 -7.41 -15.45 4.35
N SER A 119 -6.79 -15.33 5.52
CA SER A 119 -5.63 -16.12 5.96
C SER A 119 -5.50 -16.05 7.49
N PRO A 120 -4.93 -17.05 8.18
CA PRO A 120 -4.93 -17.12 9.65
C PRO A 120 -4.36 -15.91 10.39
N HIS A 121 -3.45 -15.15 9.77
CA HIS A 121 -2.84 -13.94 10.35
C HIS A 121 -3.53 -12.63 9.94
N ARG A 122 -4.58 -12.70 9.11
CA ARG A 122 -5.32 -11.53 8.63
C ARG A 122 -6.54 -11.27 9.48
N LEU A 123 -6.78 -10.00 9.79
CA LEU A 123 -7.92 -9.58 10.60
C LEU A 123 -9.00 -9.00 9.69
N TYR A 124 -10.24 -9.43 9.88
CA TYR A 124 -11.37 -8.86 9.16
C TYR A 124 -11.57 -7.38 9.55
N LEU A 125 -11.65 -6.50 8.55
CA LEU A 125 -11.81 -5.06 8.74
C LEU A 125 -13.19 -4.56 8.32
N GLY A 126 -14.01 -5.39 7.67
CA GLY A 126 -15.29 -5.02 7.10
C GLY A 126 -15.33 -5.15 5.58
N GLN A 127 -16.52 -5.19 4.99
CA GLN A 127 -16.75 -5.16 3.54
C GLN A 127 -16.06 -6.30 2.76
N GLY A 128 -15.83 -7.44 3.39
CA GLY A 128 -15.07 -8.54 2.78
C GLY A 128 -13.56 -8.30 2.68
N ILE A 129 -13.05 -7.24 3.32
CA ILE A 129 -11.63 -6.86 3.31
C ILE A 129 -10.97 -7.24 4.63
N TYR A 130 -9.75 -7.74 4.51
CA TYR A 130 -8.88 -8.12 5.61
C TYR A 130 -7.62 -7.28 5.63
N GLY A 131 -7.15 -6.95 6.83
CA GLY A 131 -5.88 -6.28 7.08
C GLY A 131 -4.79 -7.28 7.41
N GLU A 132 -3.64 -7.12 6.76
CA GLU A 132 -2.44 -7.90 7.03
C GLU A 132 -1.35 -7.02 7.63
N LEU A 133 -0.95 -7.29 8.88
CA LEU A 133 0.26 -6.70 9.43
C LEU A 133 1.46 -7.21 8.61
N THR A 134 2.00 -6.36 7.75
CA THR A 134 2.98 -6.76 6.74
C THR A 134 4.40 -6.52 7.23
N LEU A 135 4.67 -5.38 7.87
CA LEU A 135 5.96 -5.06 8.47
C LEU A 135 5.76 -4.37 9.83
N VAL A 136 6.70 -4.56 10.74
CA VAL A 136 6.74 -3.85 12.04
C VAL A 136 7.99 -2.99 12.12
N TYR A 137 7.86 -1.74 12.57
CA TYR A 137 9.00 -0.87 12.78
C TYR A 137 9.61 -1.12 14.16
N GLN A 138 10.81 -1.68 14.21
CA GLN A 138 11.51 -2.01 15.44
C GLN A 138 13.01 -1.81 15.25
N LYS A 139 13.70 -1.34 16.31
CA LYS A 139 15.15 -1.14 16.31
C LYS A 139 15.68 -0.31 15.13
N GLY A 140 14.90 0.67 14.67
CA GLY A 140 15.30 1.62 13.62
C GLY A 140 14.94 1.24 12.18
N ALA A 141 14.34 0.07 11.95
CA ALA A 141 13.97 -0.38 10.60
C ALA A 141 12.61 -1.09 10.55
N PHE A 142 12.00 -1.15 9.38
CA PHE A 142 10.89 -2.06 9.12
C PHE A 142 11.41 -3.49 9.04
N THR A 143 10.92 -4.34 9.93
CA THR A 143 11.28 -5.76 10.02
C THR A 143 10.11 -6.62 9.53
N PRO A 144 10.37 -7.63 8.68
CA PRO A 144 9.34 -8.55 8.23
C PRO A 144 8.92 -9.54 9.31
N LEU A 145 7.70 -10.05 9.16
CA LEU A 145 7.13 -11.14 9.94
C LEU A 145 7.21 -12.45 9.13
N SER A 146 6.86 -13.58 9.76
CA SER A 146 6.95 -14.90 9.12
C SER A 146 6.12 -15.01 7.84
N TRP A 147 4.99 -14.30 7.77
CA TRP A 147 4.06 -14.31 6.63
C TRP A 147 4.25 -13.15 5.63
N THR A 148 5.16 -12.19 5.89
CA THR A 148 5.39 -11.06 4.97
C THR A 148 5.73 -11.56 3.58
N TYR A 149 5.06 -11.04 2.55
CA TYR A 149 5.36 -11.39 1.16
C TYR A 149 6.83 -11.11 0.80
N PRO A 150 7.47 -11.97 -0.03
CA PRO A 150 8.90 -11.83 -0.34
C PRO A 150 9.31 -10.45 -0.90
N ASP A 151 8.50 -9.86 -1.78
CA ASP A 151 8.72 -8.54 -2.38
C ASP A 151 8.72 -7.40 -1.36
N TYR A 152 8.00 -7.55 -0.24
CA TYR A 152 8.02 -6.58 0.86
C TYR A 152 9.20 -6.78 1.82
N ARG A 153 10.00 -7.84 1.66
CA ARG A 153 11.25 -8.07 2.41
C ARG A 153 12.47 -7.47 1.71
N GLU A 154 12.33 -7.07 0.45
CA GLU A 154 13.44 -6.56 -0.34
C GLU A 154 13.83 -5.14 0.05
N ALA A 155 15.11 -4.81 -0.16
CA ALA A 155 15.66 -3.49 0.14
C ALA A 155 14.86 -2.35 -0.52
N PRO A 156 14.45 -2.39 -1.81
CA PRO A 156 13.68 -1.30 -2.41
C PRO A 156 12.40 -0.96 -1.63
N THR A 157 11.68 -1.98 -1.14
CA THR A 157 10.46 -1.78 -0.35
C THR A 157 10.78 -1.29 1.07
N VAL A 158 11.72 -1.94 1.75
CA VAL A 158 12.08 -1.59 3.14
C VAL A 158 12.68 -0.19 3.24
N ASP A 159 13.54 0.19 2.30
CA ASP A 159 14.18 1.51 2.24
C ASP A 159 13.16 2.60 1.93
N PHE A 160 12.27 2.36 0.95
CA PHE A 160 11.17 3.28 0.65
C PHE A 160 10.29 3.54 1.87
N LEU A 161 9.79 2.48 2.52
CA LEU A 161 8.91 2.62 3.68
C LEU A 161 9.64 3.27 4.87
N THR A 162 10.91 2.97 5.08
CA THR A 162 11.72 3.59 6.15
C THR A 162 11.88 5.09 5.93
N ARG A 163 12.19 5.52 4.70
CA ARG A 163 12.25 6.94 4.32
C ARG A 163 10.89 7.62 4.47
N LEU A 164 9.84 6.98 3.97
CA LEU A 164 8.46 7.49 4.06
C LEU A 164 8.01 7.70 5.50
N ARG A 165 8.39 6.79 6.41
CA ARG A 165 8.11 6.95 7.84
C ARG A 165 8.75 8.21 8.42
N GLY A 166 9.97 8.55 8.00
CA GLY A 166 10.64 9.79 8.42
C GLY A 166 9.82 11.02 8.03
N TRP A 167 9.37 11.07 6.78
CA TRP A 167 8.46 12.12 6.29
C TRP A 167 7.13 12.15 7.05
N TYR A 168 6.51 10.99 7.27
CA TYR A 168 5.24 10.86 8.00
C TYR A 168 5.31 11.44 9.42
N LEU A 169 6.38 11.14 10.17
CA LEU A 169 6.52 11.63 11.54
C LEU A 169 6.64 13.16 11.60
N GLN A 170 7.35 13.77 10.64
CA GLN A 170 7.44 15.23 10.53
C GLN A 170 6.08 15.86 10.18
N ARG A 171 5.33 15.21 9.27
CA ARG A 171 3.99 15.63 8.89
C ARG A 171 3.02 15.55 10.06
N LEU A 172 3.08 14.46 10.83
CA LEU A 172 2.22 14.23 11.98
C LEU A 172 2.49 15.23 13.12
N ASP A 173 3.76 15.51 13.42
CA ASP A 173 4.13 16.55 14.39
C ASP A 173 3.61 17.93 13.98
N SER A 174 3.70 18.27 12.69
CA SER A 174 3.17 19.52 12.16
C SER A 174 1.64 19.62 12.31
N LEU A 175 0.91 18.54 12.03
CA LEU A 175 -0.55 18.49 12.18
C LEU A 175 -0.99 18.65 13.65
N LEU A 176 -0.30 17.99 14.57
CA LEU A 176 -0.59 18.09 16.00
C LEU A 176 -0.32 19.48 16.57
N LYS A 177 0.67 20.21 16.03
CA LYS A 177 0.97 21.60 16.42
C LYS A 177 -0.04 22.61 15.90
N VAL A 178 -0.66 22.35 14.76
CA VAL A 178 -1.70 23.24 14.17
C VAL A 178 -3.06 23.04 14.84
N GLY A 179 -3.32 21.86 15.39
CA GLY A 179 -4.58 21.54 16.09
C GLY A 179 -4.58 21.77 17.61
N ALA A 180 -3.47 22.23 18.18
CA ALA A 180 -3.31 22.56 19.61
C ALA A 180 -3.42 24.08 19.83
#